data_AF-A0A936WAF8-F1
#
_entry.id   AF-A0A936WAF8-F1
#
_cell.length_a   1.000
_cell.length_b   1.000
_cell.length_c   1.000
_cell.angle_alpha   90.00
_cell.angle_beta   90.00
_cell.angle_gamma   90.00
#
_symmetry.space_group_name_H-M   'P 1'
#
loop_
_entity.id
_entity.type
_entity.pdbx_description
1 polymer ?
#
loop_
_entity_poly.entity_id
_entity_poly.type
_entity_poly.pdbx_seq_one_letter_code
_entity_poly.pdbx_strand_id
1 'polypeptide(L)' 'MKVPMRYVNDADGNVQAVQVPVEDWNELVGKLRHYEQLLKLRSTLSTALDQVARMRSGKLRKRTLKDVLREA' A
#
# COMPACT_ATOMS: atom_id res chain seq x y z
N MET A 1 4.28 -16.97 -9.17
CA MET A 1 2.89 -17.38 -9.44
C MET A 1 2.75 -17.50 -10.95
N LYS A 2 2.33 -18.65 -11.48
CA LYS A 2 1.98 -18.76 -12.91
C LYS A 2 0.49 -18.50 -13.01
N VAL A 3 0.11 -17.30 -13.42
CA VAL A 3 -1.30 -17.00 -13.73
C VAL A 3 -1.56 -17.59 -15.12
N PRO A 4 -2.53 -18.51 -15.27
CA PRO A 4 -2.91 -18.98 -16.59
C PRO A 4 -3.55 -17.81 -17.35
N MET A 5 -2.73 -17.13 -18.15
CA MET A 5 -3.12 -15.97 -18.92
C MET A 5 -3.03 -16.28 -20.41
N ARG A 6 -4.00 -15.77 -21.17
CA ARG A 6 -4.00 -15.80 -22.64
C ARG A 6 -3.84 -14.38 -23.15
N TYR A 7 -3.01 -14.21 -24.16
CA TYR A 7 -2.88 -12.95 -24.86
C TYR A 7 -3.93 -12.89 -25.97
N VAL A 8 -4.62 -11.77 -26.05
CA VAL A 8 -5.53 -11.45 -27.16
C VAL A 8 -4.79 -10.48 -28.06
N ASN A 9 -4.52 -10.91 -29.29
CA ASN A 9 -3.76 -10.15 -30.27
C ASN A 9 -4.70 -9.60 -31.35
N ASP A 10 -4.30 -8.49 -31.98
CA ASP A 10 -4.93 -8.01 -33.21
C ASP A 10 -4.49 -8.82 -34.44
N ALA A 11 -5.00 -8.43 -35.62
CA ALA A 11 -4.71 -9.09 -36.89
C ALA A 11 -3.22 -9.04 -37.27
N ASP A 12 -2.48 -8.05 -36.76
CA ASP A 12 -1.04 -7.87 -37.00
C ASP A 12 -0.19 -8.61 -35.94
N GLY A 13 -0.83 -9.29 -34.99
CA GLY A 13 -0.18 -10.06 -33.94
C GLY A 13 0.26 -9.24 -32.72
N ASN A 14 -0.12 -7.96 -32.64
CA ASN A 14 0.20 -7.14 -31.48
C ASN A 14 -0.74 -7.46 -30.31
N VAL A 15 -0.20 -7.54 -29.10
CA VAL A 15 -0.98 -7.82 -27.88
C VAL A 15 -1.86 -6.62 -27.55
N GLN A 16 -3.17 -6.83 -27.53
CA GLN A 16 -4.16 -5.81 -27.20
C GLN A 16 -4.73 -6.00 -25.79
N ALA A 17 -4.88 -7.26 -25.34
CA ALA A 17 -5.41 -7.55 -24.01
C ALA A 17 -4.84 -8.85 -23.43
N VAL A 18 -5.00 -8.99 -22.12
CA VAL A 18 -4.69 -10.22 -21.38
C VAL A 18 -5.99 -10.76 -20.80
N GLN A 19 -6.33 -11.99 -21.17
CA GLN A 19 -7.45 -12.72 -20.62
C GLN A 19 -6.96 -13.61 -19.49
N VAL A 20 -7.60 -13.49 -18.33
CA VAL A 20 -7.35 -14.31 -17.14
C VAL A 20 -8.69 -14.77 -16.54
N PRO A 21 -8.73 -15.93 -15.88
CA PRO A 21 -9.88 -16.31 -15.07
C PRO A 21 -10.19 -15.25 -14.01
N VAL A 22 -11.48 -15.06 -13.73
CA VAL A 22 -11.95 -14.02 -12.81
C VAL A 22 -11.47 -14.30 -11.39
N GLU A 23 -11.41 -15.58 -11.01
CA GLU A 23 -10.94 -16.05 -9.71
C GLU A 23 -9.46 -15.69 -9.50
N ASP A 24 -8.63 -15.96 -10.50
CA ASP A 24 -7.20 -15.62 -10.48
C ASP A 24 -6.96 -14.11 -10.45
N TRP A 25 -7.77 -13.35 -11.19
CA TRP A 25 -7.74 -11.88 -11.17
C TRP A 25 -8.09 -11.34 -9.78
N ASN A 26 -9.16 -11.83 -9.18
CA ASN A 26 -9.60 -11.41 -7.85
C ASN A 26 -8.57 -11.74 -6.78
N GLU A 27 -7.92 -12.91 -6.86
CA GLU A 27 -6.82 -13.28 -5.97
C GLU A 27 -5.63 -12.31 -6.12
N LEU A 28 -5.24 -11.99 -7.35
CA LEU A 28 -4.16 -11.05 -7.64
C LEU A 28 -4.47 -9.66 -7.06
N VAL A 29 -5.67 -9.14 -7.32
CA VAL A 29 -6.12 -7.84 -6.79
C VAL A 29 -6.16 -7.85 -5.26
N GLY A 30 -6.63 -8.94 -4.65
CA GLY A 30 -6.65 -9.11 -3.19
C GLY A 30 -5.24 -9.04 -2.58
N LYS A 31 -4.28 -9.75 -3.17
CA LYS A 31 -2.87 -9.71 -2.72
C LYS A 31 -2.25 -8.33 -2.90
N LEU A 32 -2.51 -7.67 -4.02
CA LEU A 32 -1.99 -6.32 -4.27
C LEU A 32 -2.50 -5.32 -3.23
N ARG A 33 -3.80 -5.34 -2.95
CA ARG A 33 -4.41 -4.51 -1.89
C ARG A 33 -3.80 -4.78 -0.53
N HIS A 34 -3.55 -6.05 -0.20
CA HIS A 34 -2.89 -6.41 1.06
C HIS A 34 -1.47 -5.84 1.15
N TYR A 35 -0.68 -5.94 0.06
CA TYR A 35 0.66 -5.34 0.03
C TYR A 35 0.63 -3.82 0.13
N GLU A 36 -0.29 -3.15 -0.55
CA GLU A 36 -0.47 -1.69 -0.43
C GLU A 36 -0.80 -1.29 1.02
N GLN A 37 -1.67 -2.03 1.70
CA GLN A 37 -1.98 -1.81 3.11
C GLN A 37 -0.75 -1.99 4.00
N LEU A 38 0.03 -3.06 3.79
CA LEU A 38 1.26 -3.30 4.53
C LEU A 38 2.30 -2.19 4.31
N LEU A 39 2.47 -1.73 3.07
CA LEU A 39 3.37 -0.63 2.74
C LEU A 39 2.95 0.67 3.41
N LYS A 40 1.65 0.98 3.40
CA LYS A 40 1.10 2.14 4.09
C LYS A 40 1.31 2.06 5.60
N LEU A 41 1.07 0.90 6.20
CA LEU A 41 1.30 0.66 7.63
C LEU A 41 2.79 0.86 7.97
N ARG A 42 3.70 0.25 7.20
CA ARG A 42 5.14 0.40 7.38
C ARG A 42 5.56 1.87 7.32
N SER A 43 5.11 2.61 6.31
CA SER A 43 5.43 4.04 6.15
C SER A 43 4.90 4.86 7.33
N THR A 44 3.68 4.58 7.79
CA THR A 44 3.07 5.24 8.95
C THR A 44 3.87 4.97 10.23
N LEU A 45 4.26 3.72 10.46
CA LEU A 45 5.06 3.33 11.62
C LEU A 45 6.45 3.97 11.59
N SER A 46 7.15 3.94 10.45
CA SER A 46 8.45 4.62 10.29
C SER A 46 8.34 6.11 10.61
N THR A 47 7.31 6.78 10.08
CA THR A 47 7.07 8.20 10.36
C THR A 47 6.82 8.45 11.85
N ALA A 48 6.01 7.63 12.49
CA ALA A 48 5.71 7.75 13.92
C ALA A 48 6.95 7.54 14.79
N LEU A 49 7.78 6.54 14.46
CA LEU A 49 9.03 6.26 15.17
C LEU A 49 10.03 7.41 15.01
N ASP A 50 10.16 7.99 13.81
CA ASP A 50 11.01 9.15 13.56
C ASP A 50 10.54 10.38 14.35
N GLN A 51 9.22 10.61 14.42
CA GLN A 51 8.65 11.66 15.27
C GLN A 51 9.02 11.47 16.74
N VAL A 52 8.91 10.24 17.27
CA VAL A 52 9.31 9.91 18.64
C VAL A 52 10.80 10.16 18.86
N ALA A 53 11.67 9.77 17.93
CA ALA A 53 13.10 10.02 18.01
C ALA A 53 13.43 11.52 18.04
N ARG A 54 12.73 12.33 17.23
CA ARG A 54 12.84 13.79 17.26
C ARG A 54 12.36 14.39 18.58
N MET A 55 11.29 13.85 19.17
CA MET A 55 10.81 14.29 20.49
C MET A 55 11.80 13.95 21.60
N ARG A 56 12.46 12.80 21.52
CA ARG A 56 13.49 12.38 22.49
C ARG A 56 14.75 13.25 22.40
N SER A 57 15.16 13.64 21.20
CA SER A 57 16.30 14.52 20.97
C SER A 57 16.02 16.02 21.19
N GLY A 58 14.80 16.38 21.64
CA GLY A 58 14.40 17.77 21.87
C GLY A 58 14.09 18.57 20.59
N LYS A 59 14.18 17.94 19.40
CA LYS A 59 13.90 18.56 18.10
C LYS A 59 12.41 18.65 17.76
N LEU A 60 11.54 18.09 18.58
CA LEU A 60 10.08 18.16 18.45
C LEU A 60 9.45 18.26 19.83
N ARG A 61 8.50 19.18 20.01
CA ARG A 61 7.81 19.37 21.30
C ARG A 61 6.87 18.20 21.57
N LYS A 62 6.94 17.66 22.78
CA LYS A 62 5.99 16.66 23.29
C LYS A 62 4.66 17.34 23.62
N ARG A 63 3.55 16.69 23.29
CA ARG A 63 2.20 17.15 23.61
C ARG A 63 1.52 16.11 24.49
N THR A 64 0.68 16.56 25.41
CA THR A 64 -0.15 15.67 26.23
C THR A 64 -1.44 15.32 25.49
N LEU A 65 -2.09 14.22 25.89
CA LEU A 65 -3.40 13.85 25.36
C LEU A 65 -4.45 14.97 25.56
N LYS A 66 -4.35 15.71 26.67
CA LYS A 66 -5.24 16.86 26.95
C LYS A 66 -5.05 17.99 25.94
N ASP A 67 -3.84 18.21 25.46
CA ASP A 67 -3.56 19.25 24.45
C ASP A 67 -4.20 18.86 23.11
N VAL A 68 -4.05 17.60 22.71
CA VAL A 68 -4.60 17.08 21.45
C VAL A 68 -6.13 17.09 21.45
N LEU A 69 -6.77 16.66 22.54
CA LEU A 69 -8.23 16.59 22.64
C LEU A 69 -8.94 17.96 22.70
N ARG A 70 -8.20 19.06 22.93
CA ARG A 70 -8.76 20.43 22.87
C ARG A 70 -8.68 21.05 21.47
N GLU A 71 -7.82 20.52 20.61
CA GLU A 71 -7.58 21.04 19.25
C GLU A 71 -8.47 20.37 18.18
N ALA A 72 -9.13 19.25 18.53
CA ALA A 72 -10.04 18.48 17.67
C ALA A 72 -11.49 18.91 17.88
#